data_AF-B7P4M4-F1
#
_entry.id   AF-B7P4M4-F1
#
_cell.length_a   1.000
_cell.length_b   1.000
_cell.length_c   1.000
_cell.angle_alpha   90.00
_cell.angle_beta   90.00
_cell.angle_gamma   90.00
#
_symmetry.space_group_name_H-M   'P 1'
#
loop_
_entity.id
_entity.type
_entity.pdbx_description
1 polymer ?
#
loop_
_entity_poly.entity_id
_entity_poly.type
_entity_poly.pdbx_seq_one_letter_code
_entity_poly.pdbx_strand_id
1 'polypeptide(L)'
;MTDLSLSWPLFEQSVANVRDWSEASSSSELPTEPPDPSWESHQSWGPIEQLSSGYDRLPDHLSYLFFVHTAPDHFTHRDILRKFIGDATLMSRYNWSIVFFLGLARDAKTMDMVLEEATHNGDIVIFPYMDTYRNLTYKYVYGMKWTMDNCPSAKYIVKMDDDIVLNLYKLLSGRSDWGARK
;
A
#
# COMPACT_ATOMS: atom_id res chain seq x y z
N MET A 1 4.25 31.27 -5.56
CA MET A 1 3.68 30.90 -6.86
C MET A 1 4.77 30.22 -7.65
N THR A 2 4.85 28.90 -7.57
CA THR A 2 5.77 28.11 -8.40
C THR A 2 4.94 27.01 -9.02
N ASP A 3 4.81 27.18 -10.33
CA ASP A 3 4.26 26.27 -11.33
C ASP A 3 4.91 24.88 -11.20
N LEU A 4 4.08 23.84 -11.09
CA LEU A 4 4.48 22.43 -11.14
C LEU A 4 3.67 21.70 -12.22
N SER A 5 3.59 22.30 -13.41
CA SER A 5 3.31 21.54 -14.63
C SER A 5 4.58 20.84 -15.12
N LEU A 6 4.93 19.71 -14.51
CA LEU A 6 5.85 18.75 -15.11
C LEU A 6 5.08 17.55 -15.64
N SER A 7 5.46 17.15 -16.83
CA SER A 7 4.58 16.70 -17.89
C SER A 7 4.51 15.18 -18.01
N TRP A 8 3.46 14.76 -18.70
CA TRP A 8 3.09 13.43 -19.20
C TRP A 8 4.19 12.45 -19.70
N PRO A 9 5.40 12.84 -20.17
CA PRO A 9 6.35 11.88 -20.77
C PRO A 9 7.01 10.83 -19.86
N LEU A 10 6.99 10.97 -18.52
CA LEU A 10 7.62 10.02 -17.60
C LEU A 10 6.71 8.82 -17.25
N PHE A 11 5.39 8.97 -17.43
CA PHE A 11 4.40 7.92 -17.22
C PHE A 11 4.48 6.83 -18.30
N GLU A 12 4.64 7.20 -19.57
CA GLU A 12 4.79 6.21 -20.64
C GLU A 12 6.07 5.38 -20.50
N GLN A 13 7.16 5.96 -19.97
CA GLN A 13 8.42 5.23 -19.78
C GLN A 13 8.37 4.23 -18.62
N SER A 14 7.61 4.52 -17.55
CA SER A 14 7.45 3.60 -16.42
C SER A 14 6.50 2.44 -16.76
N VAL A 15 5.38 2.72 -17.44
CA VAL A 15 4.44 1.67 -17.89
C VAL A 15 5.01 0.84 -19.04
N ALA A 16 5.78 1.44 -19.96
CA ALA A 16 6.51 0.69 -20.99
C ALA A 16 7.58 -0.23 -20.37
N ASN A 17 8.29 0.22 -19.35
CA ASN A 17 9.25 -0.63 -18.64
C ASN A 17 8.58 -1.82 -17.92
N VAL A 18 7.33 -1.73 -17.45
CA VAL A 18 6.64 -2.89 -16.84
C VAL A 18 6.47 -4.05 -17.85
N ARG A 19 6.37 -3.77 -19.16
CA ARG A 19 6.30 -4.81 -20.20
C ARG A 19 7.65 -5.51 -20.42
N ASP A 20 8.75 -4.75 -20.44
CA ASP A 20 10.12 -5.28 -20.61
C ASP A 20 10.53 -6.19 -19.44
N TRP A 21 10.04 -5.95 -18.23
CA TRP A 21 10.35 -6.77 -17.05
C TRP A 21 9.62 -8.11 -17.05
N SER A 22 8.49 -8.21 -17.75
CA SER A 22 7.80 -9.50 -17.96
C SER A 22 8.60 -10.41 -18.89
N GLU A 23 9.26 -9.86 -19.91
CA GLU A 23 10.08 -10.60 -20.87
C GLU A 23 11.44 -11.01 -20.28
N ALA A 24 12.05 -10.13 -19.46
CA ALA A 24 13.31 -10.41 -18.76
C ALA A 24 13.20 -11.53 -17.71
N SER A 25 11.98 -11.85 -17.24
CA SER A 25 11.73 -12.93 -16.28
C SER A 25 11.62 -14.34 -16.91
N SER A 26 11.72 -14.44 -18.24
CA SER A 26 11.66 -15.71 -18.98
C SER A 26 13.02 -16.40 -19.18
N SER A 27 14.13 -15.76 -18.82
CA SER A 27 15.46 -16.36 -18.88
C SER A 27 15.76 -17.16 -17.62
N SER A 28 16.19 -18.41 -17.81
CA SER A 28 16.33 -19.46 -16.81
C SER A 28 17.55 -19.34 -15.88
N GLU A 29 18.02 -18.14 -15.56
CA GLU A 29 19.16 -17.94 -14.66
C GLU A 29 18.72 -17.15 -13.42
N LEU A 30 18.48 -17.89 -12.33
CA LEU A 30 18.21 -17.32 -11.01
C LEU A 30 19.50 -16.65 -10.47
N PRO A 31 19.46 -15.37 -10.04
CA PRO A 31 20.59 -14.77 -9.34
C PRO A 31 20.84 -15.49 -8.01
N THR A 32 22.08 -15.93 -7.78
CA THR A 32 22.50 -16.68 -6.59
C THR A 32 22.92 -15.81 -5.41
N GLU A 33 22.76 -14.48 -5.50
CA GLU A 33 23.09 -13.58 -4.39
C GLU A 33 21.86 -12.79 -3.92
N PRO A 34 21.71 -12.58 -2.60
CA PRO A 34 20.69 -11.68 -2.08
C PRO A 34 20.95 -10.28 -2.65
N PRO A 35 19.89 -9.53 -3.02
CA PRO A 35 20.06 -8.17 -3.52
C PRO A 35 20.85 -7.32 -2.52
N ASP A 36 21.83 -6.59 -3.05
CA ASP A 36 22.73 -5.67 -2.36
C ASP A 36 21.98 -4.83 -1.30
N PRO A 37 22.46 -4.75 -0.04
CA PRO A 37 21.85 -3.96 1.02
C PRO A 37 22.01 -2.43 0.83
N SER A 38 22.13 -1.93 -0.39
CA SER A 38 22.18 -0.50 -0.71
C SER A 38 20.80 0.16 -0.61
N TRP A 39 20.13 0.08 0.55
CA TRP A 39 18.84 0.76 0.78
C TRP A 39 18.95 2.30 0.72
N GLU A 40 20.17 2.86 0.75
CA GLU A 40 20.44 4.31 0.69
C GLU A 40 20.52 4.88 -0.75
N SER A 41 20.81 4.07 -1.77
CA SER A 41 20.94 4.57 -3.17
C SER A 41 19.60 4.60 -3.93
N HIS A 42 18.53 4.05 -3.34
CA HIS A 42 17.22 3.87 -3.96
C HIS A 42 16.25 5.05 -3.70
N GLN A 43 16.70 6.29 -3.97
CA GLN A 43 15.83 7.48 -3.88
C GLN A 43 14.64 7.47 -4.88
N SER A 44 14.59 6.51 -5.80
CA SER A 44 13.58 6.41 -6.86
C SER A 44 12.49 5.34 -6.64
N TRP A 45 12.49 4.62 -5.52
CA TRP A 45 11.57 3.48 -5.27
C TRP A 45 10.37 3.86 -4.38
N GLY A 46 9.92 5.11 -4.48
CA GLY A 46 8.64 5.52 -3.91
C GLY A 46 7.47 4.73 -4.53
N PRO A 47 6.27 4.80 -3.93
CA PRO A 47 5.06 4.38 -4.64
C PRO A 47 4.99 5.06 -6.01
N ILE A 48 4.32 4.42 -6.97
CA ILE A 48 4.04 5.08 -8.26
C ILE A 48 3.31 6.39 -7.95
N GLU A 49 3.97 7.52 -8.22
CA GLU A 49 3.56 8.88 -7.78
C GLU A 49 2.10 9.22 -8.11
N GLN A 50 1.53 8.55 -9.10
CA GLN A 50 0.19 8.79 -9.62
C GLN A 50 -0.96 8.32 -8.71
N LEU A 51 -0.71 7.45 -7.73
CA LEU A 51 -1.74 6.98 -6.80
C LEU A 51 -1.77 7.77 -5.47
N SER A 52 -0.88 8.76 -5.33
CA SER A 52 -0.84 9.68 -4.19
C SER A 52 -2.09 10.59 -4.10
N SER A 53 -2.84 10.77 -5.19
CA SER A 53 -3.99 11.69 -5.25
C SER A 53 -5.23 11.22 -4.46
N GLY A 54 -5.29 9.95 -4.05
CA GLY A 54 -6.35 9.44 -3.17
C GLY A 54 -6.21 9.89 -1.70
N TYR A 55 -5.01 10.31 -1.31
CA TYR A 55 -4.60 10.46 0.10
C TYR A 55 -4.82 11.85 0.70
N ASP A 56 -5.28 12.82 -0.09
CA ASP A 56 -5.82 14.10 0.39
C ASP A 56 -7.04 13.92 1.34
N ARG A 57 -7.54 12.68 1.49
CA ARG A 57 -8.70 12.32 2.31
C ARG A 57 -8.37 11.78 3.69
N LEU A 58 -7.08 11.61 4.05
CA LEU A 58 -6.73 11.09 5.37
C LEU A 58 -7.05 12.14 6.46
N PRO A 59 -7.64 11.73 7.61
CA PRO A 59 -7.91 12.65 8.70
C PRO A 59 -6.62 13.29 9.27
N ASP A 60 -6.65 14.60 9.55
CA ASP A 60 -5.55 15.34 10.20
C ASP A 60 -5.06 14.67 11.50
N HIS A 61 -5.98 14.02 12.22
CA HIS A 61 -5.73 13.34 13.48
C HIS A 61 -6.14 11.86 13.42
N LEU A 62 -5.25 11.04 12.86
CA LEU A 62 -5.47 9.60 12.71
C LEU A 62 -5.13 8.86 14.01
N SER A 63 -6.08 8.11 14.58
CA SER A 63 -5.81 7.25 15.74
C SER A 63 -5.31 5.87 15.31
N TYR A 64 -5.92 5.28 14.29
CA TYR A 64 -5.52 3.96 13.77
C TYR A 64 -5.36 3.98 12.26
N LEU A 65 -4.27 3.40 11.77
CA LEU A 65 -4.12 3.06 10.37
C LEU A 65 -4.17 1.53 10.22
N PHE A 66 -5.16 1.02 9.50
CA PHE A 66 -5.17 -0.36 9.05
C PHE A 66 -4.25 -0.49 7.86
N PHE A 67 -3.11 -1.11 8.11
CA PHE A 67 -2.06 -1.38 7.15
C PHE A 67 -2.27 -2.78 6.59
N VAL A 68 -2.82 -2.87 5.38
CA VAL A 68 -3.28 -4.15 4.83
C VAL A 68 -2.38 -4.59 3.69
N HIS A 69 -1.72 -5.73 3.85
CA HIS A 69 -1.11 -6.44 2.73
C HIS A 69 -2.19 -7.17 1.94
N THR A 70 -2.22 -6.97 0.63
CA THR A 70 -3.12 -7.69 -0.27
C THR A 70 -2.40 -8.02 -1.58
N ALA A 71 -2.88 -9.04 -2.30
CA ALA A 71 -2.37 -9.38 -3.62
C ALA A 71 -3.13 -8.61 -4.72
N PRO A 72 -2.52 -8.34 -5.88
CA PRO A 72 -3.16 -7.56 -6.94
C PRO A 72 -4.51 -8.12 -7.39
N ASP A 73 -4.64 -9.43 -7.51
CA ASP A 73 -5.85 -10.16 -7.93
C ASP A 73 -6.90 -10.35 -6.81
N HIS A 74 -6.62 -9.93 -5.57
CA HIS A 74 -7.52 -10.06 -4.42
C HIS A 74 -8.55 -8.90 -4.31
N PHE A 75 -9.17 -8.51 -5.42
CA PHE A 75 -10.19 -7.45 -5.47
C PHE A 75 -11.34 -7.68 -4.47
N THR A 76 -11.87 -8.91 -4.42
CA THR A 76 -12.98 -9.26 -3.53
C THR A 76 -12.59 -9.16 -2.05
N HIS A 77 -11.34 -9.46 -1.69
CA HIS A 77 -10.89 -9.34 -0.30
C HIS A 77 -10.85 -7.86 0.12
N ARG A 78 -10.31 -6.98 -0.74
CA ARG A 78 -10.31 -5.53 -0.49
C ARG A 78 -11.72 -4.99 -0.34
N ASP A 79 -12.66 -5.37 -1.21
CA ASP A 79 -14.05 -4.94 -1.11
C ASP A 79 -14.75 -5.41 0.18
N ILE A 80 -14.47 -6.63 0.61
CA ILE A 80 -14.95 -7.16 1.89
C ILE A 80 -14.39 -6.30 3.04
N LEU A 81 -13.07 -6.07 3.07
CA LEU A 81 -12.45 -5.28 4.12
C LEU A 81 -12.92 -3.82 4.14
N ARG A 82 -13.15 -3.19 2.98
CA ARG A 82 -13.79 -1.87 2.88
C ARG A 82 -15.17 -1.86 3.52
N LYS A 83 -15.98 -2.90 3.32
CA LYS A 83 -17.32 -3.00 3.94
C LYS A 83 -17.27 -3.21 5.45
N PHE A 84 -16.31 -4.00 5.95
CA PHE A 84 -16.25 -4.36 7.36
C PHE A 84 -15.45 -3.37 8.23
N ILE A 85 -14.30 -2.90 7.74
CA ILE A 85 -13.39 -2.00 8.46
C ILE A 85 -13.62 -0.54 8.02
N GLY A 86 -13.89 -0.35 6.72
CA GLY A 86 -14.15 0.96 6.12
C GLY A 86 -15.59 1.47 6.30
N ASP A 87 -16.34 0.98 7.30
CA ASP A 87 -17.64 1.55 7.64
C ASP A 87 -17.47 3.00 8.09
N ALA A 88 -18.10 3.94 7.36
CA ALA A 88 -17.91 5.37 7.58
C ALA A 88 -18.27 5.83 9.00
N THR A 89 -19.23 5.18 9.66
CA THR A 89 -19.62 5.51 11.03
C THR A 89 -18.53 5.14 12.02
N LEU A 90 -17.93 3.96 11.86
CA LEU A 90 -16.80 3.51 12.68
C LEU A 90 -15.54 4.33 12.39
N MET A 91 -15.24 4.59 11.11
CA MET A 91 -14.08 5.39 10.70
C MET A 91 -14.11 6.78 11.31
N SER A 92 -15.26 7.46 11.25
CA SER A 92 -15.42 8.80 11.83
C SER A 92 -15.40 8.77 13.36
N ARG A 93 -16.01 7.75 13.99
CA ARG A 93 -16.05 7.64 15.46
C ARG A 93 -14.67 7.41 16.08
N TYR A 94 -13.85 6.58 15.44
CA TYR A 94 -12.56 6.15 15.98
C TYR A 94 -11.37 6.82 15.30
N ASN A 95 -11.62 7.73 14.35
CA ASN A 95 -10.63 8.39 13.51
C ASN A 95 -9.62 7.39 12.96
N TRP A 96 -10.09 6.44 12.15
CA TRP A 96 -9.22 5.47 11.51
C TRP A 96 -9.33 5.52 9.99
N SER A 97 -8.33 4.94 9.34
CA SER A 97 -8.27 4.78 7.88
C SER A 97 -7.74 3.38 7.56
N ILE A 98 -8.10 2.89 6.38
CA ILE A 98 -7.60 1.63 5.82
C ILE A 98 -6.80 1.94 4.55
N VAL A 99 -5.64 1.33 4.42
CA VAL A 99 -4.78 1.46 3.24
C VAL A 99 -4.29 0.07 2.83
N PHE A 100 -4.45 -0.23 1.56
CA PHE A 100 -4.01 -1.47 0.93
C PHE A 100 -2.65 -1.28 0.26
N PHE A 101 -1.73 -2.18 0.54
CA PHE A 101 -0.39 -2.17 -0.01
C PHE A 101 -0.21 -3.39 -0.91
N LEU A 102 0.22 -3.13 -2.15
CA LEU A 102 0.45 -4.13 -3.17
C LEU A 102 1.68 -3.78 -4.04
N GLY A 103 2.24 -4.79 -4.69
CA GLY A 103 3.21 -4.63 -5.76
C GLY A 103 2.56 -4.69 -7.14
N LEU A 104 3.39 -4.79 -8.17
CA LEU A 104 2.97 -5.01 -9.55
C LEU A 104 2.37 -6.40 -9.74
N ALA A 105 1.28 -6.48 -10.50
CA ALA A 105 0.70 -7.74 -10.94
C ALA A 105 1.59 -8.44 -11.98
N ARG A 106 1.43 -9.76 -12.12
CA ARG A 106 2.16 -10.55 -13.12
C ARG A 106 1.67 -10.34 -14.55
N ASP A 107 0.39 -10.05 -14.71
CA ASP A 107 -0.22 -9.84 -16.00
C ASP A 107 -0.77 -8.41 -16.12
N ALA A 108 -0.69 -7.86 -17.33
CA ALA A 108 -1.09 -6.49 -17.61
C ALA A 108 -2.59 -6.26 -17.33
N LYS A 109 -3.44 -7.26 -17.59
CA LYS A 109 -4.89 -7.14 -17.37
C LYS A 109 -5.22 -6.92 -15.90
N THR A 110 -4.64 -7.71 -15.00
CA THR A 110 -4.79 -7.52 -13.56
C THR A 110 -4.24 -6.17 -13.13
N MET A 111 -3.08 -5.76 -13.67
CA MET A 111 -2.48 -4.46 -13.35
C MET A 111 -3.41 -3.29 -13.75
N ASP A 112 -3.99 -3.33 -14.95
CA ASP A 112 -4.92 -2.31 -15.43
C ASP A 112 -6.15 -2.20 -14.52
N MET A 113 -6.72 -3.34 -14.12
CA MET A 113 -7.86 -3.39 -13.18
C MET A 113 -7.51 -2.83 -11.80
N VAL A 114 -6.29 -3.11 -11.31
CA VAL A 114 -5.80 -2.56 -10.04
C VAL A 114 -5.64 -1.04 -10.12
N LEU A 115 -5.12 -0.51 -11.24
CA LEU A 115 -4.98 0.94 -11.42
C LEU A 115 -6.34 1.65 -11.47
N GLU A 116 -7.34 1.04 -12.12
CA GLU A 116 -8.71 1.52 -12.12
C GLU A 116 -9.30 1.53 -10.69
N GLU A 117 -9.14 0.42 -9.96
CA GLU A 117 -9.59 0.30 -8.57
C GLU A 117 -8.93 1.35 -7.66
N ALA A 118 -7.62 1.54 -7.79
CA ALA A 118 -6.84 2.49 -7.00
C ALA A 118 -7.29 3.92 -7.27
N THR A 119 -7.54 4.27 -8.54
CA THR A 119 -8.06 5.57 -8.94
C THR A 119 -9.46 5.81 -8.38
N HIS A 120 -10.31 4.78 -8.38
CA HIS A 120 -11.69 4.90 -7.90
C HIS A 120 -11.77 5.07 -6.37
N ASN A 121 -11.03 4.24 -5.63
CA ASN A 121 -11.16 4.16 -4.18
C ASN A 121 -10.20 5.11 -3.43
N GLY A 122 -9.01 5.35 -3.99
CA GLY A 122 -8.00 6.21 -3.37
C GLY A 122 -7.36 5.63 -2.10
N ASP A 123 -7.47 4.32 -1.88
CA ASP A 123 -6.99 3.62 -0.68
C ASP A 123 -5.89 2.58 -0.99
N ILE A 124 -5.31 2.61 -2.18
CA ILE A 124 -4.31 1.63 -2.65
C ILE A 124 -2.95 2.29 -2.93
N VAL A 125 -1.91 1.76 -2.28
CA VAL A 125 -0.50 2.07 -2.56
C VAL A 125 0.11 0.93 -3.38
N ILE A 126 0.68 1.29 -4.53
CA ILE A 126 1.34 0.33 -5.43
C ILE A 126 2.83 0.65 -5.49
N PHE A 127 3.64 -0.37 -5.19
CA PHE A 127 5.09 -0.28 -5.27
C PHE A 127 5.63 -0.82 -6.60
N PRO A 128 6.75 -0.26 -7.09
CA PRO A 128 7.31 -0.61 -8.41
C PRO A 128 8.14 -1.92 -8.37
N TYR A 129 7.62 -2.98 -7.75
CA TYR A 129 8.23 -4.32 -7.77
C TYR A 129 7.16 -5.41 -7.90
N MET A 130 7.53 -6.57 -8.43
CA MET A 130 6.61 -7.69 -8.62
C MET A 130 6.06 -8.23 -7.30
N ASP A 131 4.74 -8.31 -7.20
CA ASP A 131 4.07 -8.84 -6.02
C ASP A 131 4.21 -10.36 -5.96
N THR A 132 5.09 -10.82 -5.06
CA THR A 132 5.36 -12.24 -4.85
C THR A 132 5.52 -12.51 -3.37
N TYR A 133 5.31 -13.77 -2.96
CA TYR A 133 5.50 -14.20 -1.58
C TYR A 133 6.92 -13.86 -1.05
N ARG A 134 7.94 -13.98 -1.89
CA ARG A 134 9.33 -13.66 -1.52
C ARG A 134 9.54 -12.17 -1.26
N ASN A 135 8.74 -11.30 -1.88
CA ASN A 135 8.85 -9.85 -1.78
C ASN A 135 7.96 -9.25 -0.68
N LEU A 136 7.29 -10.06 0.14
CA LEU A 136 6.43 -9.54 1.22
C LEU A 136 7.19 -8.71 2.25
N THR A 137 8.48 -9.01 2.49
CA THR A 137 9.33 -8.18 3.35
C THR A 137 9.50 -6.78 2.78
N TYR A 138 9.70 -6.65 1.45
CA TYR A 138 9.74 -5.35 0.80
C TYR A 138 8.39 -4.64 0.94
N LYS A 139 7.27 -5.34 0.72
CA LYS A 139 5.93 -4.79 0.93
C LYS A 139 5.75 -4.15 2.31
N TYR A 140 6.23 -4.83 3.34
CA TYR A 140 6.18 -4.29 4.70
C TYR A 140 7.07 -3.05 4.87
N VAL A 141 8.34 -3.12 4.45
CA VAL A 141 9.32 -2.04 4.64
C VAL A 141 8.90 -0.77 3.87
N TYR A 142 8.54 -0.92 2.59
CA TYR A 142 8.09 0.19 1.76
C TYR A 142 6.76 0.76 2.25
N GLY A 143 5.81 -0.11 2.63
CA GLY A 143 4.58 0.33 3.25
C GLY A 143 4.83 1.14 4.51
N MET A 144 5.70 0.65 5.40
CA MET A 144 5.97 1.35 6.67
C MET A 144 6.61 2.72 6.41
N LYS A 145 7.56 2.79 5.46
CA LYS A 145 8.11 4.08 5.03
C LYS A 145 7.02 5.02 4.52
N TRP A 146 6.14 4.54 3.64
CA TRP A 146 5.01 5.32 3.15
C TRP A 146 4.11 5.80 4.28
N THR A 147 3.81 4.94 5.25
CA THR A 147 3.01 5.29 6.43
C THR A 147 3.67 6.39 7.27
N MET A 148 4.98 6.32 7.48
CA MET A 148 5.70 7.36 8.23
C MET A 148 5.67 8.71 7.51
N ASP A 149 5.79 8.69 6.18
CA ASP A 149 5.82 9.91 5.37
C ASP A 149 4.43 10.54 5.19
N ASN A 150 3.35 9.73 5.11
CA ASN A 150 1.99 10.18 4.75
C ASN A 150 0.99 10.16 5.91
N CYS A 151 1.25 9.40 6.97
CA CYS A 151 0.37 9.29 8.14
C CYS A 151 1.11 9.61 9.45
N PRO A 152 1.86 10.73 9.56
CA PRO A 152 2.68 11.00 10.74
C PRO A 152 1.87 11.19 12.03
N SER A 153 0.57 11.47 11.94
CA SER A 153 -0.33 11.62 13.10
C SER A 153 -0.89 10.29 13.61
N ALA A 154 -0.69 9.18 12.89
CA ALA A 154 -1.20 7.86 13.25
C ALA A 154 -0.64 7.40 14.62
N LYS A 155 -1.52 7.22 15.62
CA LYS A 155 -1.10 6.72 16.94
C LYS A 155 -0.79 5.23 16.96
N TYR A 156 -1.53 4.46 16.17
CA TYR A 156 -1.41 3.01 16.08
C TYR A 156 -1.45 2.57 14.63
N ILE A 157 -0.56 1.65 14.27
CA ILE A 157 -0.57 0.96 12.99
C ILE A 157 -0.99 -0.48 13.24
N VAL A 158 -2.10 -0.89 12.61
CA VAL A 158 -2.63 -2.24 12.69
C VAL A 158 -2.23 -2.96 11.41
N LYS A 159 -1.10 -3.67 11.44
CA LYS A 159 -0.71 -4.53 10.32
C LYS A 159 -1.63 -5.73 10.24
N MET A 160 -2.17 -6.00 9.06
CA MET A 160 -2.93 -7.21 8.75
C MET A 160 -2.69 -7.67 7.32
N ASP A 161 -3.02 -8.93 7.06
CA ASP A 161 -3.13 -9.49 5.71
C ASP A 161 -4.62 -9.48 5.29
N ASP A 162 -4.90 -9.72 4.02
CA ASP A 162 -6.26 -9.58 3.47
C ASP A 162 -7.19 -10.77 3.73
N ASP A 163 -6.67 -11.84 4.32
CA ASP A 163 -7.35 -13.11 4.60
C ASP A 163 -7.65 -13.32 6.09
N ILE A 164 -7.48 -12.30 6.93
CA ILE A 164 -7.76 -12.35 8.36
C ILE A 164 -9.03 -11.58 8.74
N VAL A 165 -9.76 -12.09 9.73
CA VAL A 165 -10.93 -11.40 10.31
C VAL A 165 -10.56 -10.83 11.68
N LEU A 166 -10.85 -9.55 11.88
CA LEU A 166 -10.59 -8.85 13.13
C LEU A 166 -11.88 -8.62 13.92
N ASN A 167 -11.83 -8.87 15.23
CA ASN A 167 -12.88 -8.42 16.15
C ASN A 167 -12.60 -6.97 16.56
N LEU A 168 -13.18 -6.02 15.81
CA LEU A 168 -13.00 -4.59 16.02
C LEU A 168 -13.47 -4.13 17.41
N TYR A 169 -14.55 -4.71 17.96
CA TYR A 169 -15.02 -4.36 19.30
C TYR A 169 -13.97 -4.64 20.37
N LYS A 170 -13.32 -5.80 20.30
CA LYS A 170 -12.27 -6.18 21.26
C LYS A 170 -11.01 -5.33 21.09
N LEU A 171 -10.64 -5.01 19.86
CA LEU A 171 -9.52 -4.12 19.55
C LEU A 171 -9.72 -2.74 20.19
N LEU A 172 -10.95 -2.22 20.11
CA LEU A 172 -11.30 -0.88 20.60
C LEU A 172 -11.55 -0.84 22.12
N SER A 173 -12.06 -1.93 22.71
CA SER A 173 -12.34 -2.00 24.15
C SER A 173 -11.09 -2.16 25.02
N GLY A 174 -10.02 -2.77 24.50
CA GLY A 174 -8.78 -3.02 25.25
C GLY A 174 -7.93 -1.78 25.57
N ARG A 175 -8.40 -0.58 25.21
CA ARG A 175 -7.64 0.67 25.30
C ARG A 175 -7.44 1.19 26.74
N SER A 176 -8.27 0.76 27.70
CA SER A 176 -8.13 1.22 29.09
C SER A 176 -6.90 0.67 29.80
N ASP A 177 -6.32 -0.45 29.33
CA ASP A 177 -5.40 -1.24 30.15
C ASP A 177 -3.94 -1.15 29.68
N TRP A 178 -3.68 -0.75 28.43
CA TRP A 178 -2.32 -0.67 27.88
C TRP A 178 -1.53 0.55 28.36
N GLY A 179 -2.21 1.62 28.79
CA GLY A 179 -1.56 2.82 29.35
C GLY A 179 -1.32 2.78 30.87
N ALA A 180 -1.88 1.78 31.57
CA ALA A 180 -1.85 1.69 33.03
C ALA A 180 -0.71 0.81 33.58
N ARG A 181 0.17 0.29 32.71
CA ARG A 181 1.37 -0.45 33.09
C ARG A 181 2.62 0.40 32.83
N LYS A 182 2.86 1.37 33.71
CA LYS A 182 4.18 1.96 33.94
C LYS A 182 4.39 2.08 35.44
#